data_AF-A0A3S3H100-F1
#
_entry.id   AF-A0A3S3H100-F1
#
_cell.length_a   1.000
_cell.length_b   1.000
_cell.length_c   1.000
_cell.angle_alpha   90.00
_cell.angle_beta   90.00
_cell.angle_gamma   90.00
#
_symmetry.space_group_name_H-M   'P 1'
#
loop_
_entity.id
_entity.type
_entity.pdbx_description
1 polymer ?
#
loop_
_entity_poly.entity_id
_entity_poly.type
_entity_poly.pdbx_seq_one_letter_code
_entity_poly.pdbx_strand_id
1 'polypeptide(L)' 'MRAETPFASGRAFYRFWLNLSRPGFAAWPVAAVANHSQSAEVGSRHFAIPAERRLINELRAGIAGAVPKRAWLPLQGLSA' A
#
# COMPACT_ATOMS: atom_id res chain seq x y z
N MET A 1 -7.45 -16.39 18.80
CA MET A 1 -7.05 -15.06 18.26
C MET A 1 -7.76 -14.84 16.93
N ARG A 2 -8.45 -13.71 16.72
CA ARG A 2 -8.98 -13.38 15.39
C ARG A 2 -7.82 -12.91 14.52
N ALA A 3 -7.64 -13.54 13.36
CA ALA A 3 -6.70 -13.07 12.35
C ALA A 3 -7.09 -11.66 11.90
N GLU A 4 -6.11 -10.79 11.66
CA GLU A 4 -6.34 -9.43 11.18
C GLU A 4 -7.01 -9.45 9.80
N THR A 5 -8.03 -8.62 9.61
CA THR A 5 -8.75 -8.56 8.33
C THR A 5 -7.97 -7.72 7.30
N PRO A 6 -8.04 -8.03 5.98
CA PRO A 6 -7.42 -7.19 4.95
C PRO A 6 -7.84 -5.72 5.01
N PHE A 7 -9.08 -5.46 5.43
CA PHE A 7 -9.61 -4.11 5.58
C PHE A 7 -8.93 -3.34 6.73
N ALA A 8 -8.66 -4.00 7.86
CA ALA A 8 -7.94 -3.40 8.98
C ALA A 8 -6.51 -3.01 8.57
N SER A 9 -5.80 -3.94 7.91
CA SER A 9 -4.43 -3.70 7.44
C SER A 9 -4.38 -2.61 6.36
N GLY A 10 -5.33 -2.62 5.42
CA GLY A 10 -5.45 -1.59 4.40
C GLY A 10 -5.69 -0.19 5.00
N ARG A 11 -6.56 -0.08 6.00
CA ARG A 11 -6.79 1.18 6.72
C ARG A 11 -5.52 1.67 7.41
N ALA A 12 -4.78 0.79 8.07
CA ALA A 12 -3.51 1.14 8.72
C ALA A 12 -2.48 1.61 7.68
N PHE A 13 -2.35 0.91 6.56
CA PHE A 13 -1.46 1.25 5.45
C PHE A 13 -1.75 2.64 4.85
N TYR A 14 -3.01 2.95 4.54
CA TYR A 14 -3.37 4.26 4.00
C TYR A 14 -3.16 5.39 5.00
N ARG A 15 -3.42 5.17 6.30
CA ARG A 15 -3.13 6.16 7.35
C ARG A 15 -1.63 6.45 7.45
N PHE A 16 -0.80 5.41 7.38
CA PHE A 16 0.66 5.55 7.32
C PHE A 16 1.08 6.39 6.11
N TRP A 17 0.60 6.06 4.92
CA TRP A 17 0.91 6.80 3.69
C TRP A 17 0.48 8.27 3.77
N LEU A 18 -0.74 8.56 4.22
CA LEU A 18 -1.21 9.94 4.38
C LEU A 18 -0.32 10.73 5.35
N ASN A 19 0.12 10.12 6.44
CA ASN A 19 1.04 10.76 7.37
C ASN A 19 2.43 11.02 6.74
N LEU A 20 2.90 10.13 5.87
CA LEU A 20 4.13 10.33 5.11
C LEU A 20 4.03 11.51 4.14
N SER A 21 2.86 11.72 3.54
CA SER A 21 2.64 12.84 2.60
C SER A 21 2.55 14.22 3.27
N ARG A 22 2.22 14.29 4.56
CA ARG A 22 2.10 15.56 5.29
C ARG A 22 3.38 16.43 5.25
N PRO A 23 4.57 15.89 5.53
CA PRO A 23 5.83 16.63 5.38
C PRO A 23 6.34 16.73 3.93
N GLY A 24 5.56 16.31 2.93
CA GLY A 24 5.91 16.49 1.51
C GLY A 24 6.56 15.29 0.81
N PHE A 25 6.58 14.10 1.41
CA PHE A 25 7.02 12.91 0.69
C PHE A 25 5.95 12.48 -0.33
N ALA A 26 6.42 12.04 -1.49
CA ALA A 26 5.62 11.23 -2.37
C ALA A 26 5.78 9.76 -2.00
N ALA A 27 4.72 8.98 -2.24
CA ALA A 27 4.81 7.54 -2.13
C ALA A 27 4.02 6.84 -3.23
N TRP A 28 4.47 5.65 -3.61
CA TRP A 28 3.93 4.85 -4.69
C TRP A 28 3.75 3.40 -4.20
N PRO A 29 2.51 2.96 -3.95
CA PRO A 29 2.23 1.57 -3.57
C PRO A 29 2.44 0.63 -4.78
N VAL A 30 2.97 -0.55 -4.53
CA VAL A 30 3.24 -1.58 -5.54
C VAL A 30 2.54 -2.89 -5.13
N ALA A 31 1.21 -2.88 -5.15
CA ALA A 31 0.41 -4.02 -4.71
C ALA A 31 0.65 -5.30 -5.53
N ALA A 32 1.12 -5.15 -6.78
CA ALA A 32 1.45 -6.28 -7.65
C ALA A 32 2.48 -7.24 -7.01
N VAL A 33 3.44 -6.71 -6.24
CA VAL A 33 4.46 -7.52 -5.55
C VAL A 33 3.81 -8.43 -4.51
N ALA A 34 2.78 -7.94 -3.80
CA ALA A 34 2.07 -8.72 -2.80
C ALA A 34 1.01 -9.66 -3.39
N ASN A 35 0.44 -9.32 -4.55
CA ASN A 35 -0.68 -10.07 -5.15
C ASN A 35 -0.22 -11.27 -5.99
N HIS A 36 1.01 -11.26 -6.52
CA HIS A 36 1.56 -12.39 -7.26
C HIS A 36 2.34 -13.31 -6.30
N SER A 37 1.96 -14.59 -6.22
CA SER A 37 2.47 -15.53 -5.21
C SER A 37 4.00 -15.64 -5.20
N GLN A 38 4.62 -15.78 -6.37
CA GLN A 38 6.08 -15.87 -6.49
C GLN A 38 6.78 -14.58 -6.04
N SER A 39 6.22 -13.42 -6.41
CA SER A 39 6.78 -12.12 -6.03
C SER A 39 6.64 -11.87 -4.54
N ALA A 40 5.51 -12.28 -3.95
CA ALA A 40 5.25 -12.17 -2.53
C ALA A 40 6.18 -13.06 -1.70
N GLU A 41 6.50 -14.27 -2.18
CA GLU A 41 7.46 -15.17 -1.55
C GLU A 41 8.88 -14.57 -1.56
N VAL A 42 9.34 -14.08 -2.72
CA VAL A 42 10.64 -13.43 -2.87
C VAL A 42 10.73 -12.19 -1.99
N GLY A 43 9.71 -11.34 -2.00
CA GLY A 43 9.66 -10.13 -1.17
C GLY A 43 9.64 -10.46 0.32
N SER A 44 8.86 -11.46 0.74
CA SER A 44 8.80 -11.88 2.15
C SER A 44 10.15 -12.38 2.65
N ARG A 45 10.89 -13.14 1.83
CA ARG A 45 12.27 -13.54 2.15
C ARG A 45 13.22 -12.35 2.20
N HIS A 46 13.16 -11.47 1.21
CA HIS A 46 14.05 -10.30 1.11
C HIS A 46 13.92 -9.38 2.33
N PHE A 47 12.69 -9.16 2.82
CA PHE A 47 12.41 -8.33 3.99
C PHE A 47 12.35 -9.10 5.31
N ALA A 48 12.73 -10.39 5.32
CA ALA A 48 12.68 -11.27 6.49
C ALA A 48 11.32 -11.24 7.23
N ILE A 49 10.21 -11.26 6.48
CA ILE A 49 8.86 -11.26 7.04
C ILE A 49 8.58 -12.62 7.70
N PRO A 50 8.22 -12.66 9.00
CA PRO A 50 7.90 -13.91 9.69
C PRO A 50 6.72 -14.65 9.07
N ALA A 51 6.70 -15.98 9.22
CA ALA A 51 5.69 -16.86 8.61
C ALA A 51 4.26 -16.60 9.12
N GLU A 52 4.12 -16.05 10.33
CA GLU A 52 2.85 -15.62 10.91
C GLU A 52 2.34 -14.28 10.37
N ARG A 53 3.12 -13.61 9.51
CA ARG A 53 2.76 -12.36 8.84
C ARG A 53 2.65 -12.57 7.33
N ARG A 54 2.01 -11.61 6.67
CA ARG A 54 1.81 -11.60 5.23
C ARG A 54 2.27 -10.27 4.66
N LEU A 55 3.01 -10.30 3.56
CA LEU A 55 3.27 -9.12 2.74
C LEU A 55 1.95 -8.62 2.14
N ILE A 56 1.54 -7.40 2.48
CA ILE A 56 0.27 -6.81 2.00
C ILE A 56 0.48 -5.80 0.88
N ASN A 57 1.63 -5.13 0.86
CA ASN A 57 2.00 -4.12 -0.13
C ASN A 57 3.48 -3.76 0.05
N GLU A 58 4.07 -3.20 -1.00
CA GLU A 58 5.35 -2.51 -0.94
C GLU A 58 5.12 -1.02 -1.22
N LEU A 59 5.74 -0.14 -0.45
CA LEU A 59 5.59 1.30 -0.61
C LEU A 59 6.95 1.93 -0.91
N ARG A 60 7.12 2.42 -2.13
CA ARG A 60 8.25 3.27 -2.48
C ARG A 60 7.96 4.68 -2.00
N ALA A 61 8.88 5.31 -1.28
CA ALA A 61 8.70 6.67 -0.79
C ALA A 61 9.96 7.50 -0.96
N GLY A 62 9.79 8.80 -1.17
CA GLY A 62 10.90 9.73 -1.35
C GLY A 62 10.41 11.15 -1.63
N ILE A 63 11.35 12.03 -1.95
CA ILE A 63 11.04 13.38 -2.42
C ILE A 63 10.71 13.29 -3.90
N ALA A 64 9.55 13.80 -4.31
CA ALA A 64 9.18 13.89 -5.71
C ALA A 64 9.24 15.34 -6.19
N GLY A 65 9.47 15.49 -7.50
CA GLY A 65 9.21 16.73 -8.21
C GLY A 65 7.72 16.95 -8.45
N ALA A 66 7.37 17.73 -9.46
CA ALA A 66 5.97 18.02 -9.80
C ALA A 66 5.17 16.74 -10.09
N VAL A 67 4.05 16.55 -9.38
CA VAL A 67 3.11 15.44 -9.58
C VAL A 67 1.87 15.95 -10.31
N PRO A 68 1.46 15.35 -11.44
CA PRO A 68 0.27 15.76 -12.16
C PRO A 68 -1.00 15.54 -11.31
N LYS A 69 -1.99 16.41 -11.48
CA LYS A 69 -3.30 16.22 -10.84
C LYS A 69 -3.97 14.97 -11.41
N ARG A 70 -4.36 14.05 -10.53
CA ARG A 70 -5.16 12.87 -10.91
C ARG A 70 -6.60 13.29 -11.19
N ALA A 71 -7.18 12.72 -12.24
CA ALA A 71 -8.61 12.75 -12.48
C ALA A 71 -9.30 11.74 -11.54
N TRP A 72 -10.45 12.14 -11.01
CA TRP A 72 -11.29 11.30 -10.16
C TRP A 72 -12.67 11.19 -10.82
N LEU A 73 -13.30 10.01 -10.72
CA LEU A 73 -14.69 9.88 -11.12
C LEU A 73 -15.57 10.71 -10.18
N PRO A 74 -16.61 11.39 -10.70
CA PRO A 74 -17.58 12.06 -9.85
C PRO A 74 -18.27 11.07 -8.90
N LEU A 75 -18.55 11.51 -7.68
CA LEU A 75 -19.18 10.66 -6.66
C LEU A 75 -20.51 10.07 -7.12
N GLN A 76 -21.29 10.82 -7.90
CA GLN A 76 -22.55 10.38 -8.47
C GLN A 76 -22.44 9.21 -9.46
N GLY A 77 -21.23 8.91 -9.97
CA GLY A 77 -20.99 7.80 -10.90
C GLY A 77 -20.61 6.48 -10.21
N LEU A 78 -20.45 6.46 -8.88
CA LEU A 78 -20.11 5.28 -8.11
C LEU A 78 -21.39 4.62 -7.60
N SER A 79 -21.96 3.69 -8.38
CA SER A 79 -22.95 2.74 -7.86
C SER A 79 -22.25 1.84 -6.84
N ALA A 80 -22.77 1.80 -5.60
CA ALA A 80 -22.35 0.85 -4.57
C ALA A 80 -22.83 -0.57 -4.89
#